data_AF-A0A3M2CX27-F1
#
_entry.id   AF-A0A3M2CX27-F1
#
_cell.length_a   1.000
_cell.length_b   1.000
_cell.length_c   1.000
_cell.angle_alpha   90.00
_cell.angle_beta   90.00
_cell.angle_gamma   90.00
#
_symmetry.space_group_name_H-M   'P 1'
#
loop_
_entity.id
_entity.type
_entity.pdbx_description
1 polymer ?
#
loop_
_entity_poly.entity_id
_entity_poly.type
_entity_poly.pdbx_seq_one_letter_code
_entity_poly.pdbx_strand_id
1 'polypeptide(L)'
;MSLIGSLLLAVSGGGRAGSLEPAGRRSGPSREGPALDARPSGPPVSLEMIAERAKLKAEAARWAVQRRVLEARGADFETEIRPQDEALVARAKALPDCFVWTLSPQTALPDAETMETIAGCYECLAAAAESMEALDRAGADRDLQQQGMLLIAAGQSALRQALFNADRRQRDTDQEEAFRWLKQQTAGRRIYVPRHMRLNDPADPAQWQSRVEEARRLVEQAGTDKDRADAVRGHFDTIRAHAERVDAGEATEEDWAAIDRAVATLVEEFGVAPGSTPMCEALELAVDGPPEGIEVGPALRIALRECEAWLDTFEDDEGEDWEDAEPEAAQAASA
;
A
#
# COMPACT_ATOMS: atom_id res chain seq x y z
N MET A 1 6.96 40.96 -49.68
CA MET A 1 6.19 42.12 -50.14
C MET A 1 4.78 42.00 -49.58
N SER A 2 4.38 42.98 -48.76
CA SER A 2 3.05 43.27 -48.19
C SER A 2 2.33 42.21 -47.34
N LEU A 3 1.60 42.51 -46.27
CA LEU A 3 1.51 43.55 -45.22
C LEU A 3 0.10 43.37 -44.60
N ILE A 4 0.00 43.42 -43.26
CA ILE A 4 -1.14 43.94 -42.46
C ILE A 4 -2.44 43.08 -42.47
N GLY A 5 -3.17 42.86 -41.36
CA GLY A 5 -3.16 43.56 -40.09
C GLY A 5 -4.08 42.96 -39.01
N SER A 6 -3.86 43.50 -37.82
CA SER A 6 -4.58 43.31 -36.56
C SER A 6 -6.02 43.84 -36.59
N LEU A 7 -6.89 43.27 -35.73
CA LEU A 7 -7.99 44.03 -35.15
C LEU A 7 -8.28 43.56 -33.71
N LEU A 8 -8.02 44.47 -32.75
CA LEU A 8 -8.55 44.49 -31.40
C LEU A 8 -10.02 44.94 -31.44
N LEU A 9 -10.85 44.44 -30.50
CA LEU A 9 -12.05 45.13 -30.05
C LEU A 9 -12.17 44.99 -28.53
N ALA A 10 -11.91 46.10 -27.85
CA ALA A 10 -12.26 46.35 -26.46
C ALA A 10 -13.65 46.99 -26.40
N VAL A 11 -14.48 46.58 -25.45
CA VAL A 11 -15.66 47.32 -25.02
C VAL A 11 -15.51 47.61 -23.54
N SER A 12 -15.40 48.90 -23.24
CA SER A 12 -15.49 49.50 -21.91
C SER A 12 -16.89 50.11 -21.76
N GLY A 13 -17.49 49.97 -20.58
CA GLY A 13 -18.71 50.65 -20.19
C GLY A 13 -18.86 50.64 -18.68
N GLY A 14 -18.47 51.75 -18.03
CA GLY A 14 -18.88 52.09 -16.65
C GLY A 14 -20.41 52.23 -16.60
N GLY A 15 -21.10 52.05 -15.48
CA GLY A 15 -20.79 52.43 -14.12
C GLY A 15 -22.07 53.08 -13.58
N ARG A 16 -22.60 52.57 -12.46
CA ARG A 16 -23.55 53.32 -11.63
C ARG A 16 -23.64 52.71 -10.24
N ALA A 17 -23.29 53.55 -9.26
CA ALA A 17 -23.48 53.33 -7.84
C ALA A 17 -24.97 53.40 -7.49
N GLY A 18 -25.42 52.46 -6.67
CA GLY A 18 -26.72 52.45 -6.02
C GLY A 18 -26.55 51.94 -4.60
N SER A 19 -26.92 52.78 -3.63
CA SER A 19 -26.72 52.62 -2.19
C SER A 19 -27.79 51.72 -1.56
N LEU A 20 -27.33 50.80 -0.71
CA LEU A 20 -27.88 50.27 0.55
C LEU A 20 -29.41 50.26 0.80
N GLU A 21 -29.95 49.05 0.90
CA GLU A 21 -30.99 48.68 1.90
C GLU A 21 -30.64 47.30 2.53
N PRO A 22 -30.84 47.10 3.84
CA PRO A 22 -30.58 45.83 4.50
C PRO A 22 -31.82 44.93 4.44
N ALA A 23 -31.89 44.06 3.44
CA ALA A 23 -32.91 43.02 3.36
C ALA A 23 -32.59 41.88 4.34
N GLY A 24 -33.60 41.50 5.13
CA GLY A 24 -33.50 40.61 6.27
C GLY A 24 -32.90 39.23 5.99
N ARG A 25 -32.28 38.67 7.04
CA ARG A 25 -31.86 37.28 7.16
C ARG A 25 -33.05 36.36 6.83
N ARG A 26 -33.11 35.89 5.58
CA ARG A 26 -33.85 34.69 5.22
C ARG A 26 -32.98 33.50 5.62
N SER A 27 -33.41 32.78 6.64
CA SER A 27 -32.96 31.43 6.94
C SER A 27 -33.13 30.60 5.67
N GLY A 28 -32.02 30.35 4.96
CA GLY A 28 -32.02 29.44 3.83
C GLY A 28 -32.34 28.02 4.29
N PRO A 29 -33.00 27.20 3.46
CA PRO A 29 -33.20 25.80 3.77
C PRO A 29 -31.84 25.15 4.01
N SER A 30 -31.70 24.50 5.16
CA SER A 30 -30.57 23.64 5.49
C SER A 30 -30.26 22.77 4.28
N ARG A 31 -29.07 22.94 3.71
CA ARG A 31 -28.46 21.94 2.84
C ARG A 31 -28.20 20.73 3.72
N GLU A 32 -29.21 19.87 3.86
CA GLU A 32 -28.98 18.46 4.13
C GLU A 32 -28.04 17.98 3.02
N GLY A 33 -26.75 17.89 3.35
CA GLY A 33 -25.80 17.21 2.49
C GLY A 33 -26.31 15.80 2.23
N PRO A 34 -26.09 15.23 1.04
CA PRO A 34 -26.48 13.85 0.78
C PRO A 34 -25.87 12.99 1.87
N ALA A 35 -26.73 12.26 2.57
CA ALA A 35 -26.34 11.28 3.57
C ALA A 35 -25.22 10.43 2.98
N LEU A 36 -24.06 10.44 3.65
CA LEU A 36 -22.92 9.59 3.30
C LEU A 36 -23.44 8.15 3.21
N ASP A 37 -23.48 7.67 1.96
CA ASP A 37 -24.14 6.45 1.54
C ASP A 37 -23.86 5.27 2.47
N ALA A 38 -24.93 4.50 2.70
CA ALA A 38 -24.91 3.23 3.39
C ALA A 38 -23.71 2.38 2.92
N ARG A 39 -22.96 1.82 3.89
CA ARG A 39 -21.88 0.86 3.60
C ARG A 39 -22.45 -0.24 2.68
N PRO A 40 -21.84 -0.51 1.52
CA PRO A 40 -22.32 -1.57 0.64
C PRO A 40 -22.29 -2.90 1.42
N SER A 41 -23.45 -3.51 1.61
CA SER A 41 -23.69 -4.69 2.45
C SER A 41 -23.31 -6.01 1.77
N GLY A 42 -22.30 -5.98 0.89
CA GLY A 42 -21.77 -7.18 0.23
C GLY A 42 -20.64 -7.81 1.05
N PRO A 43 -20.33 -9.10 0.81
CA PRO A 43 -19.10 -9.68 1.32
C PRO A 43 -17.89 -8.84 0.86
N PRO A 44 -16.82 -8.76 1.68
CA PRO A 44 -15.64 -7.99 1.34
C PRO A 44 -15.04 -8.49 0.02
N VAL A 45 -14.67 -7.56 -0.86
CA VAL A 45 -13.98 -7.86 -2.12
C VAL A 45 -12.61 -8.46 -1.79
N SER A 46 -12.30 -9.63 -2.34
CA SER A 46 -11.01 -10.30 -2.19
C SER A 46 -10.05 -9.89 -3.31
N LEU A 47 -8.83 -9.44 -2.95
CA LEU A 47 -7.79 -9.11 -3.92
C LEU A 47 -7.20 -10.38 -4.56
N GLU A 48 -7.00 -11.45 -3.79
CA GLU A 48 -6.65 -12.78 -4.29
C GLU A 48 -7.59 -13.21 -5.43
N MET A 49 -8.91 -13.09 -5.20
CA MET A 49 -9.91 -13.45 -6.22
C MET A 49 -9.81 -12.57 -7.48
N ILE A 50 -9.61 -11.25 -7.32
CA ILE A 50 -9.36 -10.35 -8.45
C ILE A 50 -8.12 -10.77 -9.22
N ALA A 51 -7.03 -11.10 -8.53
CA ALA A 51 -5.77 -11.51 -9.14
C ALA A 51 -5.93 -12.81 -9.95
N GLU A 52 -6.56 -13.84 -9.37
CA GLU A 52 -6.80 -15.11 -10.03
C GLU A 52 -7.65 -14.95 -11.30
N ARG A 53 -8.77 -14.23 -11.22
CA ARG A 53 -9.65 -13.99 -12.37
C ARG A 53 -8.96 -13.15 -13.43
N ALA A 54 -8.24 -12.11 -13.04
CA ALA A 54 -7.49 -11.26 -13.98
C ALA A 54 -6.39 -12.05 -14.71
N LYS A 55 -5.63 -12.90 -14.02
CA LYS A 55 -4.64 -13.80 -14.65
C LYS A 55 -5.28 -14.72 -15.69
N LEU A 56 -6.40 -15.36 -15.34
CA LEU A 56 -7.12 -16.23 -16.26
C LEU A 56 -7.63 -15.46 -17.49
N LYS A 57 -8.15 -14.25 -17.30
CA LYS A 57 -8.61 -13.40 -18.40
C LYS A 57 -7.46 -12.91 -19.29
N ALA A 58 -6.29 -12.62 -18.73
CA ALA A 58 -5.09 -12.30 -19.50
C ALA A 58 -4.66 -13.49 -20.38
N GLU A 59 -4.58 -14.68 -19.80
CA GLU A 59 -4.26 -15.92 -20.51
C GLU A 59 -5.26 -16.17 -21.65
N ALA A 60 -6.55 -16.05 -21.37
CA ALA A 60 -7.58 -16.25 -22.36
C ALA A 60 -7.60 -15.17 -23.46
N ALA A 61 -7.18 -13.95 -23.17
CA ALA A 61 -7.02 -12.91 -24.19
C ALA A 61 -5.91 -13.26 -25.18
N ARG A 62 -4.76 -13.73 -24.69
CA ARG A 62 -3.65 -14.18 -25.55
C ARG A 62 -3.99 -15.44 -26.32
N TRP A 63 -4.64 -16.40 -25.66
CA TRP A 63 -5.11 -17.61 -26.32
C TRP A 63 -6.09 -17.28 -27.47
N ALA A 64 -6.97 -16.31 -27.30
CA ALA A 64 -7.89 -15.92 -28.38
C ALA A 64 -7.17 -15.36 -29.62
N VAL A 65 -6.01 -14.70 -29.46
CA VAL A 65 -5.14 -14.29 -30.57
C VAL A 65 -4.46 -15.50 -31.20
N GLN A 66 -3.90 -16.40 -30.40
CA GLN A 66 -3.26 -17.63 -30.88
C GLN A 66 -4.24 -18.54 -31.64
N ARG A 67 -5.46 -18.70 -31.13
CA ARG A 67 -6.55 -19.45 -31.77
C ARG A 67 -6.81 -18.95 -33.19
N ARG A 68 -6.89 -17.63 -33.40
CA ARG A 68 -7.06 -17.05 -34.75
C ARG A 68 -5.91 -17.38 -35.69
N VAL A 69 -4.68 -17.45 -35.17
CA VAL A 69 -3.51 -17.85 -35.96
C VAL A 69 -3.59 -19.32 -36.34
N LEU A 70 -4.04 -20.19 -35.43
CA LEU A 70 -4.25 -21.63 -35.68
C LEU A 70 -5.36 -21.85 -36.73
N GLU A 71 -6.50 -21.20 -36.56
CA GLU A 71 -7.63 -21.25 -37.51
C GLU A 71 -7.19 -20.79 -38.91
N ALA A 72 -6.46 -19.68 -39.02
CA ALA A 72 -5.93 -19.18 -40.29
C ALA A 72 -4.94 -20.15 -40.97
N ARG A 73 -4.30 -21.03 -40.19
CA ARG A 73 -3.40 -22.09 -40.69
C ARG A 73 -4.13 -23.40 -40.98
N GLY A 74 -5.44 -23.48 -40.75
CA GLY A 74 -6.22 -24.69 -40.94
C GLY A 74 -6.00 -25.76 -39.87
N ALA A 75 -5.64 -25.37 -38.65
CA ALA A 75 -5.56 -26.28 -37.50
C ALA A 75 -6.90 -26.97 -37.25
N ASP A 76 -6.85 -28.22 -36.76
CA ASP A 76 -8.05 -28.98 -36.45
C ASP A 76 -8.71 -28.47 -35.17
N PHE A 77 -9.99 -28.06 -35.26
CA PHE A 77 -10.69 -27.48 -34.12
C PHE A 77 -10.84 -28.46 -32.96
N GLU A 78 -11.14 -29.73 -33.26
CA GLU A 78 -11.50 -30.74 -32.26
C GLU A 78 -10.32 -31.16 -31.39
N THR A 79 -9.11 -31.14 -31.96
CA THR A 79 -7.88 -31.64 -31.33
C THR A 79 -6.90 -30.55 -30.92
N GLU A 80 -6.83 -29.42 -31.64
CA GLU A 80 -5.83 -28.37 -31.36
C GLU A 80 -6.42 -27.13 -30.66
N ILE A 81 -7.72 -26.85 -30.84
CA ILE A 81 -8.35 -25.62 -30.32
C ILE A 81 -9.30 -25.90 -29.15
N ARG A 82 -10.29 -26.78 -29.36
CA ARG A 82 -11.35 -27.07 -28.39
C ARG A 82 -10.81 -27.47 -27.02
N PRO A 83 -9.78 -28.34 -26.88
CA PRO A 83 -9.29 -28.74 -25.56
C PRO A 83 -8.82 -27.54 -24.72
N GLN A 84 -8.17 -26.56 -25.35
CA GLN A 84 -7.69 -25.36 -24.66
C GLN A 84 -8.83 -24.38 -24.35
N ASP A 85 -9.80 -24.21 -25.27
CA ASP A 85 -11.03 -23.45 -25.02
C ASP A 85 -11.79 -24.03 -23.81
N GLU A 86 -12.00 -25.34 -23.79
CA GLU A 86 -12.69 -26.05 -22.71
C GLU A 86 -11.94 -25.95 -21.38
N ALA A 87 -10.61 -26.06 -21.38
CA ALA A 87 -9.78 -25.93 -20.18
C ALA A 87 -9.90 -24.53 -19.56
N LEU A 88 -9.83 -23.47 -20.37
CA LEU A 88 -9.98 -22.09 -19.90
C LEU A 88 -11.40 -21.81 -19.40
N VAL A 89 -12.43 -22.29 -20.10
CA VAL A 89 -13.83 -22.16 -19.68
C VAL A 89 -14.09 -22.94 -18.39
N ALA A 90 -13.52 -24.13 -18.22
CA ALA A 90 -13.64 -24.91 -17.00
C ALA A 90 -13.02 -24.18 -15.80
N ARG A 91 -11.80 -23.62 -15.96
CA ARG A 91 -11.14 -22.79 -14.94
C ARG A 91 -11.97 -21.55 -14.60
N ALA A 92 -12.56 -20.89 -15.61
CA ALA A 92 -13.42 -19.73 -15.38
C ALA A 92 -14.67 -20.09 -14.57
N LYS A 93 -15.33 -21.20 -14.90
CA LYS A 93 -16.52 -21.69 -14.18
C LYS A 93 -16.21 -22.10 -12.73
N ALA A 94 -14.97 -22.47 -12.43
CA ALA A 94 -14.55 -22.79 -11.08
C ALA A 94 -14.36 -21.53 -10.20
N LEU A 95 -14.23 -20.35 -10.82
CA LEU A 95 -14.08 -19.07 -10.12
C LEU A 95 -15.42 -18.32 -10.07
N PRO A 96 -15.80 -17.74 -8.91
CA PRO A 96 -17.04 -16.98 -8.77
C PRO A 96 -17.02 -15.73 -9.68
N ASP A 97 -18.13 -15.52 -10.39
CA ASP A 97 -18.35 -14.36 -11.27
C ASP A 97 -17.23 -14.12 -12.32
N CYS A 98 -16.51 -15.18 -12.71
CA CYS A 98 -15.45 -15.09 -13.73
C CYS A 98 -16.02 -15.38 -15.13
N PHE A 99 -16.23 -14.31 -15.91
CA PHE A 99 -16.64 -14.43 -17.30
C PHE A 99 -15.49 -14.14 -18.26
N VAL A 100 -15.11 -15.13 -19.09
CA VAL A 100 -14.04 -15.02 -20.08
C VAL A 100 -14.64 -14.71 -21.45
N TRP A 101 -14.93 -13.44 -21.68
CA TRP A 101 -15.61 -12.99 -22.89
C TRP A 101 -14.84 -13.25 -24.19
N THR A 102 -13.51 -13.36 -24.13
CA THR A 102 -12.63 -13.56 -25.29
C THR A 102 -12.84 -14.90 -25.98
N LEU A 103 -13.45 -15.86 -25.28
CA LEU A 103 -13.78 -17.19 -25.82
C LEU A 103 -15.24 -17.31 -26.26
N SER A 104 -16.05 -16.24 -26.09
CA SER A 104 -17.45 -16.25 -26.51
C SER A 104 -17.56 -16.24 -28.04
N PRO A 105 -18.26 -17.20 -28.66
CA PRO A 105 -18.43 -17.26 -30.13
C PRO A 105 -19.14 -16.04 -30.72
N GLN A 106 -19.89 -15.31 -29.89
CA GLN A 106 -20.71 -14.17 -30.32
C GLN A 106 -19.95 -12.85 -30.25
N THR A 107 -18.69 -12.87 -29.79
CA THR A 107 -17.91 -11.64 -29.61
C THR A 107 -16.93 -11.45 -30.75
N ALA A 108 -17.12 -10.36 -31.51
CA ALA A 108 -16.06 -9.86 -32.38
C ALA A 108 -14.88 -9.38 -31.53
N LEU A 109 -13.72 -10.02 -31.67
CA LEU A 109 -12.53 -9.58 -30.94
C LEU A 109 -11.78 -8.48 -31.73
N PRO A 110 -11.16 -7.52 -31.02
CA PRO A 110 -10.23 -6.54 -31.60
C PRO A 110 -9.06 -7.16 -32.35
N ASP A 111 -8.21 -6.33 -32.96
CA ASP A 111 -6.93 -6.77 -33.52
C ASP A 111 -5.97 -7.34 -32.45
N ALA A 112 -4.90 -7.99 -32.90
CA ALA A 112 -3.96 -8.69 -32.02
C ALA A 112 -3.22 -7.75 -31.06
N GLU A 113 -2.88 -6.54 -31.48
CA GLU A 113 -2.15 -5.56 -30.65
C GLU A 113 -3.04 -5.02 -29.54
N THR A 114 -4.29 -4.69 -29.88
CA THR A 114 -5.32 -4.31 -28.90
C THR A 114 -5.58 -5.44 -27.90
N MET A 115 -5.65 -6.70 -28.37
CA MET A 115 -5.83 -7.87 -27.50
C MET A 115 -4.64 -8.07 -26.54
N GLU A 116 -3.40 -7.88 -27.00
CA GLU A 116 -2.22 -7.96 -26.13
C GLU A 116 -2.22 -6.85 -25.08
N THR A 117 -2.63 -5.64 -25.46
CA THR A 117 -2.79 -4.52 -24.51
C THR A 117 -3.83 -4.83 -23.42
N ILE A 118 -4.96 -5.43 -23.80
CA ILE A 118 -5.98 -5.89 -22.84
C ILE A 118 -5.42 -6.97 -21.92
N ALA A 119 -4.72 -7.96 -22.46
CA ALA A 119 -4.10 -9.02 -21.68
C ALA A 119 -3.11 -8.44 -20.65
N GLY A 120 -2.25 -7.52 -21.11
CA GLY A 120 -1.31 -6.80 -20.26
C GLY A 120 -1.97 -5.96 -19.17
N CYS A 121 -3.11 -5.32 -19.45
CA CYS A 121 -3.86 -4.59 -18.43
C CYS A 121 -4.47 -5.51 -17.36
N TYR A 122 -4.93 -6.71 -17.74
CA TYR A 122 -5.34 -7.71 -16.76
C TYR A 122 -4.16 -8.18 -15.90
N GLU A 123 -2.99 -8.43 -16.49
CA GLU A 123 -1.78 -8.77 -15.72
C GLU A 123 -1.35 -7.65 -14.78
N CYS A 124 -1.43 -6.40 -15.22
CA CYS A 124 -1.15 -5.24 -14.38
C CYS A 124 -2.11 -5.18 -13.18
N LEU A 125 -3.40 -5.43 -13.40
CA LEU A 125 -4.37 -5.48 -12.30
C LEU A 125 -4.09 -6.62 -11.33
N ALA A 126 -3.76 -7.81 -11.86
CA ALA A 126 -3.39 -8.96 -11.03
C ALA A 126 -2.12 -8.69 -10.20
N ALA A 127 -1.05 -8.20 -10.84
CA ALA A 127 0.20 -7.89 -10.16
C ALA A 127 0.03 -6.82 -9.07
N ALA A 128 -0.82 -5.82 -9.32
CA ALA A 128 -1.14 -4.80 -8.33
C ALA A 128 -1.95 -5.38 -7.14
N ALA A 129 -2.92 -6.28 -7.40
CA ALA A 129 -3.67 -6.97 -6.36
C ALA A 129 -2.76 -7.82 -5.48
N GLU A 130 -1.86 -8.59 -6.08
CA GLU A 130 -0.91 -9.44 -5.37
C GLU A 130 0.12 -8.63 -4.59
N SER A 131 0.61 -7.52 -5.16
CA SER A 131 1.56 -6.66 -4.44
C SER A 131 0.93 -6.06 -3.20
N MET A 132 -0.32 -5.62 -3.31
CA MET A 132 -1.08 -5.07 -2.19
C MET A 132 -1.31 -6.10 -1.07
N GLU A 133 -1.61 -7.36 -1.39
CA GLU A 133 -1.70 -8.42 -0.38
C GLU A 133 -0.34 -8.76 0.25
N ALA A 134 0.74 -8.73 -0.54
CA ALA A 134 2.09 -8.92 -0.03
C ALA A 134 2.49 -7.80 0.95
N LEU A 135 2.16 -6.55 0.64
CA LEU A 135 2.36 -5.41 1.53
C LEU A 135 1.61 -5.57 2.85
N ASP A 136 0.36 -6.01 2.79
CA ASP A 136 -0.45 -6.25 4.00
C ASP A 136 0.15 -7.37 4.86
N ARG A 137 0.61 -8.47 4.25
CA ARG A 137 1.28 -9.58 4.94
C ARG A 137 2.65 -9.20 5.50
N ALA A 138 3.34 -8.26 4.85
CA ALA A 138 4.62 -7.75 5.30
C ALA A 138 4.48 -6.71 6.44
N GLY A 139 3.26 -6.22 6.70
CA GLY A 139 3.07 -5.10 7.62
C GLY A 139 3.75 -3.82 7.10
N ALA A 140 3.77 -3.65 5.77
CA ALA A 140 4.48 -2.56 5.11
C ALA A 140 4.00 -1.19 5.61
N ASP A 141 4.92 -0.23 5.61
CA ASP A 141 4.63 1.13 6.07
C ASP A 141 3.61 1.86 5.19
N ARG A 142 3.17 3.03 5.66
CA ARG A 142 2.14 3.84 5.00
C ARG A 142 2.52 4.25 3.58
N ASP A 143 3.80 4.45 3.28
CA ASP A 143 4.26 4.95 1.98
C ASP A 143 4.24 3.83 0.95
N LEU A 144 4.72 2.64 1.30
CA LEU A 144 4.61 1.45 0.44
C LEU A 144 3.15 1.06 0.21
N GLN A 145 2.33 1.14 1.26
CA GLN A 145 0.89 0.94 1.19
C GLN A 145 0.21 1.91 0.21
N GLN A 146 0.60 3.19 0.23
CA GLN A 146 0.10 4.18 -0.73
C GLN A 146 0.53 3.86 -2.17
N GLN A 147 1.76 3.40 -2.38
CA GLN A 147 2.26 2.99 -3.70
C GLN A 147 1.47 1.78 -4.24
N GLY A 148 1.19 0.78 -3.40
CA GLY A 148 0.36 -0.37 -3.77
C GLY A 148 -1.05 0.04 -4.20
N MET A 149 -1.68 0.95 -3.44
CA MET A 149 -2.98 1.51 -3.78
C MET A 149 -2.98 2.30 -5.10
N LEU A 150 -1.90 3.04 -5.38
CA LEU A 150 -1.71 3.74 -6.65
C LEU A 150 -1.61 2.76 -7.85
N LEU A 151 -0.93 1.63 -7.67
CA LEU A 151 -0.84 0.58 -8.69
C LEU A 151 -2.20 -0.07 -8.95
N ILE A 152 -3.00 -0.35 -7.91
CA ILE A 152 -4.39 -0.83 -8.09
C ILE A 152 -5.18 0.19 -8.89
N ALA A 153 -5.09 1.47 -8.52
CA ALA A 153 -5.80 2.56 -9.19
C ALA A 153 -5.43 2.64 -10.68
N ALA A 154 -4.14 2.54 -11.00
CA ALA A 154 -3.64 2.56 -12.35
C ALA A 154 -4.07 1.31 -13.14
N GLY A 155 -3.94 0.11 -12.56
CA GLY A 155 -4.31 -1.15 -13.20
C GLY A 155 -5.80 -1.22 -13.58
N GLN A 156 -6.70 -0.90 -12.64
CA GLN A 156 -8.13 -0.89 -12.93
C GLN A 156 -8.50 0.18 -13.97
N SER A 157 -7.86 1.35 -13.91
CA SER A 157 -8.17 2.45 -14.83
C SER A 157 -7.67 2.16 -16.25
N ALA A 158 -6.47 1.58 -16.37
CA ALA A 158 -5.88 1.15 -17.63
C ALA A 158 -6.72 0.04 -18.27
N LEU A 159 -7.14 -0.97 -17.49
CA LEU A 159 -8.02 -2.03 -17.97
C LEU A 159 -9.35 -1.49 -18.49
N ARG A 160 -9.98 -0.58 -17.73
CA ARG A 160 -11.21 0.10 -18.17
C ARG A 160 -11.00 0.83 -19.49
N GLN A 161 -9.90 1.56 -19.63
CA GLN A 161 -9.60 2.33 -20.84
C GLN A 161 -9.29 1.40 -22.03
N ALA A 162 -8.56 0.31 -21.83
CA ALA A 162 -8.27 -0.69 -22.87
C ALA A 162 -9.55 -1.33 -23.41
N LEU A 163 -10.45 -1.75 -22.50
CA LEU A 163 -11.76 -2.30 -22.87
C LEU A 163 -12.62 -1.27 -23.60
N PHE A 164 -12.65 -0.02 -23.14
CA PHE A 164 -13.37 1.06 -23.81
C PHE A 164 -12.84 1.30 -25.24
N ASN A 165 -11.52 1.33 -25.43
CA ASN A 165 -10.89 1.51 -26.75
C ASN A 165 -11.21 0.35 -27.71
N ALA A 166 -11.47 -0.84 -27.18
CA ALA A 166 -11.92 -2.02 -27.91
C ALA A 166 -13.45 -2.06 -28.17
N ASP A 167 -14.17 -0.95 -27.94
CA ASP A 167 -15.65 -0.85 -27.97
C ASP A 167 -16.35 -1.88 -27.05
N ARG A 168 -15.64 -2.35 -26.02
CA ARG A 168 -16.20 -3.22 -24.97
C ARG A 168 -16.86 -2.33 -23.90
N ARG A 169 -18.13 -2.00 -24.14
CA ARG A 169 -18.94 -1.16 -23.23
C ARG A 169 -19.47 -1.90 -22.02
N GLN A 170 -19.43 -3.23 -22.03
CA GLN A 170 -19.82 -4.03 -20.88
C GLN A 170 -18.82 -3.81 -19.75
N ARG A 171 -19.34 -3.68 -18.54
CA ARG A 171 -18.53 -3.50 -17.34
C ARG A 171 -17.78 -4.80 -17.04
N ASP A 172 -16.52 -4.67 -16.67
CA ASP A 172 -15.72 -5.80 -16.22
C ASP A 172 -15.78 -5.91 -14.69
N THR A 173 -16.15 -7.09 -14.20
CA THR A 173 -16.34 -7.36 -12.77
C THR A 173 -15.08 -7.09 -11.96
N ASP A 174 -13.91 -7.52 -12.44
CA ASP A 174 -12.64 -7.39 -11.72
C ASP A 174 -12.23 -5.92 -11.61
N GLN A 175 -12.38 -5.18 -12.71
CA GLN A 175 -12.14 -3.75 -12.73
C GLN A 175 -13.03 -3.00 -11.73
N GLU A 176 -14.34 -3.28 -11.71
CA GLU A 176 -15.27 -2.62 -10.79
C GLU A 176 -15.03 -3.01 -9.33
N GLU A 177 -14.70 -4.27 -9.08
CA GLU A 177 -14.38 -4.77 -7.74
C GLU A 177 -13.10 -4.15 -7.19
N ALA A 178 -12.04 -4.07 -7.99
CA ALA A 178 -10.81 -3.39 -7.61
C ALA A 178 -11.05 -1.91 -7.27
N PHE A 179 -11.86 -1.21 -8.08
CA PHE A 179 -12.23 0.18 -7.79
C PHE A 179 -13.04 0.30 -6.48
N ARG A 180 -14.01 -0.59 -6.24
CA ARG A 180 -14.80 -0.60 -5.00
C ARG A 180 -13.94 -0.90 -3.78
N TRP A 181 -13.08 -1.91 -3.87
CA TRP A 181 -12.09 -2.24 -2.84
C TRP A 181 -11.23 -1.02 -2.52
N LEU A 182 -10.67 -0.36 -3.54
CA LEU A 182 -9.78 0.77 -3.37
C LEU A 182 -10.48 1.96 -2.69
N LYS A 183 -11.74 2.25 -3.04
CA LYS A 183 -12.55 3.28 -2.35
C LYS A 183 -12.74 2.95 -0.87
N GLN A 184 -12.98 1.69 -0.52
CA GLN A 184 -13.17 1.27 0.87
C GLN A 184 -11.86 1.39 1.66
N GLN A 185 -10.75 0.94 1.07
CA GLN A 185 -9.45 0.94 1.75
C GLN A 185 -8.86 2.33 1.92
N THR A 186 -8.96 3.20 0.91
CA THR A 186 -8.51 4.60 1.02
C THR A 186 -9.26 5.35 2.10
N ALA A 187 -10.58 5.12 2.24
CA ALA A 187 -11.38 5.68 3.33
C ALA A 187 -11.00 5.09 4.70
N GLY A 188 -10.87 3.76 4.79
CA GLY A 188 -10.57 3.06 6.05
C GLY A 188 -9.17 3.38 6.59
N ARG A 189 -8.15 3.38 5.72
CA ARG A 189 -6.75 3.62 6.07
C ARG A 189 -6.36 5.11 6.05
N ARG A 190 -7.27 5.99 5.61
CA ARG A 190 -7.03 7.42 5.40
C ARG A 190 -5.83 7.70 4.50
N ILE A 191 -5.65 6.88 3.45
CA ILE A 191 -4.59 7.03 2.45
C ILE A 191 -5.19 7.69 1.21
N TYR A 192 -4.54 8.74 0.73
CA TYR A 192 -5.01 9.50 -0.43
C TYR A 192 -4.38 8.96 -1.72
N VAL A 193 -5.21 8.67 -2.73
CA VAL A 193 -4.78 8.25 -4.06
C VAL A 193 -5.04 9.41 -5.04
N PRO A 194 -3.99 10.13 -5.49
CA PRO A 194 -4.15 11.37 -6.27
C PRO A 194 -4.63 11.21 -7.71
N ARG A 195 -4.48 10.02 -8.30
CA ARG A 195 -4.62 9.79 -9.75
C ARG A 195 -5.52 8.59 -10.03
N HIS A 196 -6.07 8.51 -11.24
CA HIS A 196 -6.72 7.31 -11.80
C HIS A 196 -8.05 6.87 -11.15
N MET A 197 -8.55 7.65 -10.20
CA MET A 197 -9.84 7.44 -9.53
C MET A 197 -11.01 8.13 -10.22
N ARG A 198 -10.79 8.84 -11.34
CA ARG A 198 -11.81 9.62 -12.07
C ARG A 198 -11.88 9.21 -13.53
N LEU A 199 -13.08 9.33 -14.12
CA LEU A 199 -13.32 8.99 -15.53
C LEU A 199 -12.49 9.82 -16.51
N ASN A 200 -12.17 11.07 -16.15
CA ASN A 200 -11.40 11.99 -16.97
C ASN A 200 -9.89 12.00 -16.64
N ASP A 201 -9.44 11.07 -15.79
CA ASP A 201 -8.03 10.85 -15.46
C ASP A 201 -7.63 9.39 -15.69
N PRO A 202 -7.82 8.83 -16.90
CA PRO A 202 -7.53 7.43 -17.15
C PRO A 202 -6.03 7.15 -17.07
N ALA A 203 -5.67 5.94 -16.62
CA ALA A 203 -4.31 5.45 -16.77
C ALA A 203 -4.10 4.98 -18.22
N ASP A 204 -2.90 5.19 -18.75
CA ASP A 204 -2.53 4.78 -20.10
C ASP A 204 -2.38 3.25 -20.19
N PRO A 205 -3.18 2.55 -21.03
CA PRO A 205 -3.05 1.10 -21.23
C PRO A 205 -1.68 0.64 -21.73
N ALA A 206 -0.96 1.48 -22.49
CA ALA A 206 0.32 1.09 -23.08
C ALA A 206 1.47 0.95 -22.06
N GLN A 207 1.27 1.41 -20.82
CA GLN A 207 2.27 1.34 -19.75
C GLN A 207 2.08 0.12 -18.84
N TRP A 208 1.38 -0.92 -19.29
CA TRP A 208 1.08 -2.07 -18.44
C TRP A 208 2.36 -2.81 -18.00
N GLN A 209 3.37 -2.95 -18.86
CA GLN A 209 4.62 -3.65 -18.52
C GLN A 209 5.36 -2.95 -17.38
N SER A 210 5.56 -1.64 -17.48
CA SER A 210 6.29 -0.87 -16.47
C SER A 210 5.60 -0.92 -15.11
N ARG A 211 4.26 -1.01 -15.08
CA ARG A 211 3.49 -1.14 -13.84
C ARG A 211 3.56 -2.54 -13.24
N VAL A 212 3.62 -3.59 -14.06
CA VAL A 212 3.89 -4.96 -13.58
C VAL A 212 5.28 -5.02 -12.94
N GLU A 213 6.28 -4.40 -13.56
CA GLU A 213 7.63 -4.31 -12.99
C GLU A 213 7.66 -3.51 -11.69
N GLU A 214 6.93 -2.38 -11.62
CA GLU A 214 6.79 -1.58 -10.41
C GLU A 214 6.13 -2.38 -9.27
N ALA A 215 5.07 -3.14 -9.57
CA ALA A 215 4.42 -4.02 -8.60
C ALA A 215 5.39 -5.09 -8.05
N ARG A 216 6.24 -5.67 -8.91
CA ARG A 216 7.26 -6.66 -8.48
C ARG A 216 8.31 -6.04 -7.58
N ARG A 217 8.85 -4.87 -7.96
CA ARG A 217 9.82 -4.13 -7.12
C ARG A 217 9.25 -3.80 -5.75
N LEU A 218 7.96 -3.44 -5.70
CA LEU A 218 7.29 -3.12 -4.44
C LEU A 218 7.18 -4.34 -3.50
N VAL A 219 6.93 -5.53 -4.06
CA VAL A 219 6.94 -6.79 -3.28
C VAL A 219 8.34 -7.12 -2.76
N GLU A 220 9.35 -7.00 -3.61
CA GLU A 220 10.74 -7.26 -3.24
C GLU A 220 11.23 -6.31 -2.14
N GLN A 221 10.89 -5.04 -2.25
CA GLN A 221 11.20 -4.04 -1.23
C GLN A 221 10.53 -4.38 0.11
N ALA A 222 9.22 -4.67 0.10
CA ALA A 222 8.51 -5.01 1.32
C ALA A 222 8.99 -6.32 1.97
N GLY A 223 9.41 -7.30 1.16
CA GLY A 223 10.07 -8.51 1.65
C GLY A 223 11.40 -8.18 2.34
N THR A 224 12.24 -7.38 1.70
CA THR A 224 13.53 -6.94 2.27
C THR A 224 13.34 -6.16 3.57
N ASP A 225 12.40 -5.23 3.62
CA ASP A 225 12.12 -4.43 4.81
C ASP A 225 11.60 -5.29 5.97
N LYS A 226 10.75 -6.28 5.66
CA LYS A 226 10.26 -7.25 6.64
C LYS A 226 11.39 -8.12 7.17
N ASP A 227 12.18 -8.73 6.30
CA ASP A 227 13.29 -9.62 6.68
C ASP A 227 14.30 -8.86 7.55
N ARG A 228 14.58 -7.60 7.20
CA ARG A 228 15.38 -6.69 8.02
C ARG A 228 14.75 -6.47 9.40
N ALA A 229 13.47 -6.16 9.47
CA ALA A 229 12.78 -5.91 10.74
C ALA A 229 12.73 -7.16 11.63
N ASP A 230 12.50 -8.33 11.06
CA ASP A 230 12.49 -9.61 11.78
C ASP A 230 13.90 -9.99 12.26
N ALA A 231 14.94 -9.74 11.47
CA ALA A 231 16.33 -9.93 11.89
C ALA A 231 16.72 -9.01 13.06
N VAL A 232 16.40 -7.71 12.97
CA VAL A 232 16.60 -6.75 14.06
C VAL A 232 15.89 -7.21 15.33
N ARG A 233 14.63 -7.65 15.23
CA ARG A 233 13.88 -8.17 16.37
C ARG A 233 14.57 -9.39 16.99
N GLY A 234 15.01 -10.34 16.17
CA GLY A 234 15.71 -11.54 16.62
C GLY A 234 16.99 -11.25 17.41
N HIS A 235 17.75 -10.22 17.03
CA HIS A 235 18.92 -9.79 17.80
C HIS A 235 18.53 -9.15 19.14
N PHE A 236 17.48 -8.32 19.20
CA PHE A 236 16.97 -7.82 20.47
C PHE A 236 16.47 -8.94 21.39
N ASP A 237 15.77 -9.93 20.83
CA ASP A 237 15.29 -11.08 21.60
C ASP A 237 16.46 -11.92 22.13
N THR A 238 17.56 -12.03 21.36
CA THR A 238 18.81 -12.65 21.80
C THR A 238 19.43 -11.89 22.96
N ILE A 239 19.51 -10.55 22.88
CA ILE A 239 20.06 -9.72 23.96
C ILE A 239 19.24 -9.92 25.24
N ARG A 240 17.91 -9.80 25.18
CA ARG A 240 17.03 -9.95 26.35
C ARG A 240 17.18 -11.32 27.01
N ALA A 241 17.17 -12.40 26.22
CA ALA A 241 17.28 -13.76 26.74
C ALA A 241 18.60 -14.00 27.50
N HIS A 242 19.71 -13.42 27.02
CA HIS A 242 20.99 -13.53 27.71
C HIS A 242 21.12 -12.53 28.87
N ALA A 243 20.52 -11.34 28.78
CA ALA A 243 20.48 -10.38 29.87
C ALA A 243 19.66 -10.89 31.07
N GLU A 244 18.58 -11.62 30.84
CA GLU A 244 17.83 -12.31 31.90
C GLU A 244 18.71 -13.31 32.68
N ARG A 245 19.66 -13.98 32.00
CA ARG A 245 20.62 -14.86 32.66
C ARG A 245 21.67 -14.09 33.46
N VAL A 246 22.02 -12.89 33.02
CA VAL A 246 22.93 -11.97 33.74
C VAL A 246 22.29 -11.58 35.07
N ASP A 247 21.04 -11.10 35.04
CA ASP A 247 20.29 -10.73 36.24
C ASP A 247 20.11 -11.90 37.22
N ALA A 248 19.85 -13.11 36.69
CA ALA A 248 19.77 -14.32 37.51
C ALA A 248 21.10 -14.75 38.15
N GLY A 249 22.24 -14.15 37.79
CA GLY A 249 23.57 -14.56 38.24
C GLY A 249 24.05 -15.89 37.63
N GLU A 250 23.44 -16.32 36.52
CA GLU A 250 23.70 -17.59 35.83
C GLU A 250 24.43 -17.40 34.49
N ALA A 251 24.81 -16.17 34.15
CA ALA A 251 25.50 -15.84 32.93
C ALA A 251 26.93 -16.40 32.90
N THR A 252 27.30 -16.89 31.72
CA THR A 252 28.63 -17.39 31.39
C THR A 252 29.34 -16.43 30.44
N GLU A 253 30.62 -16.66 30.17
CA GLU A 253 31.36 -15.94 29.13
C GLU A 253 30.68 -16.06 27.75
N GLU A 254 30.03 -17.19 27.46
CA GLU A 254 29.30 -17.40 26.21
C GLU A 254 28.05 -16.51 26.11
N ASP A 255 27.37 -16.23 27.23
CA ASP A 255 26.21 -15.34 27.28
C ASP A 255 26.62 -13.89 26.97
N TRP A 256 27.69 -13.41 27.59
CA TRP A 256 28.27 -12.09 27.29
C TRP A 256 28.76 -11.97 25.85
N ALA A 257 29.38 -13.02 25.32
CA ALA A 257 29.80 -13.05 23.91
C ALA A 257 28.60 -13.07 22.95
N ALA A 258 27.46 -13.65 23.34
CA ALA A 258 26.23 -13.62 22.55
C ALA A 258 25.60 -12.22 22.54
N ILE A 259 25.53 -11.55 23.69
CA ILE A 259 25.08 -10.15 23.80
C ILE A 259 25.99 -9.25 22.94
N ASP A 260 27.32 -9.39 23.08
CA ASP A 260 28.29 -8.57 22.34
C ASP A 260 28.13 -8.71 20.83
N ARG A 261 28.02 -9.95 20.33
CA ARG A 261 27.77 -10.20 18.90
C ARG A 261 26.44 -9.61 18.43
N ALA A 262 25.37 -9.78 19.19
CA ALA A 262 24.05 -9.26 18.81
C ALA A 262 24.03 -7.72 18.77
N VAL A 263 24.64 -7.07 19.76
CA VAL A 263 24.79 -5.60 19.78
C VAL A 263 25.67 -5.13 18.63
N ALA A 264 26.81 -5.79 18.37
CA ALA A 264 27.69 -5.44 17.26
C ALA A 264 26.94 -5.54 15.91
N THR A 265 26.20 -6.62 15.66
CA THR A 265 25.39 -6.75 14.43
C THR A 265 24.33 -5.66 14.32
N LEU A 266 23.61 -5.35 15.40
CA LEU A 266 22.59 -4.28 15.40
C LEU A 266 23.19 -2.92 15.06
N VAL A 267 24.34 -2.58 15.63
CA VAL A 267 25.00 -1.29 15.41
C VAL A 267 25.67 -1.22 14.04
N GLU A 268 26.46 -2.23 13.68
CA GLU A 268 27.32 -2.20 12.50
C GLU A 268 26.57 -2.54 11.21
N GLU A 269 25.68 -3.55 11.25
CA GLU A 269 24.97 -4.01 10.05
C GLU A 269 23.61 -3.33 9.90
N PHE A 270 22.86 -3.18 11.00
CA PHE A 270 21.51 -2.61 10.97
C PHE A 270 21.45 -1.11 11.25
N GLY A 271 22.55 -0.50 11.71
CA GLY A 271 22.64 0.93 11.98
C GLY A 271 21.81 1.40 13.17
N VAL A 272 21.50 0.50 14.11
CA VAL A 272 20.79 0.84 15.35
C VAL A 272 21.70 1.68 16.23
N ALA A 273 21.20 2.80 16.73
CA ALA A 273 21.98 3.66 17.63
C ALA A 273 22.22 2.94 18.98
N PRO A 274 23.45 2.92 19.51
CA PRO A 274 23.78 2.23 20.77
C PRO A 274 22.94 2.70 21.96
N GLY A 275 22.64 4.00 22.09
CA GLY A 275 21.75 4.56 23.12
C GLY A 275 20.29 4.71 22.69
N SER A 276 19.82 3.97 21.70
CA SER A 276 18.39 3.99 21.35
C SER A 276 17.56 3.33 22.44
N THR A 277 16.33 3.83 22.68
CA THR A 277 15.43 3.25 23.68
C THR A 277 15.29 1.73 23.58
N PRO A 278 15.08 1.12 22.39
CA PRO A 278 15.00 -0.34 22.29
C PRO A 278 16.29 -1.07 22.68
N MET A 279 17.46 -0.45 22.48
CA MET A 279 18.74 -1.00 22.93
C MET A 279 18.86 -0.96 24.45
N CYS A 280 18.49 0.16 25.07
CA CYS A 280 18.56 0.31 26.52
C CYS A 280 17.54 -0.56 27.26
N GLU A 281 16.31 -0.66 26.74
CA GLU A 281 15.33 -1.62 27.24
C GLU A 281 15.82 -3.07 27.10
N ALA A 282 16.54 -3.40 26.03
CA ALA A 282 17.06 -4.76 25.86
C ALA A 282 18.25 -5.07 26.80
N LEU A 283 19.06 -4.06 27.13
CA LEU A 283 20.25 -4.18 27.97
C LEU A 283 19.99 -3.86 29.45
N GLU A 284 18.78 -3.49 29.84
CA GLU A 284 18.42 -3.06 31.20
C GLU A 284 18.95 -4.02 32.27
N LEU A 285 18.72 -5.33 32.10
CA LEU A 285 19.14 -6.40 33.01
C LEU A 285 20.65 -6.72 32.99
N ALA A 286 21.40 -6.08 32.10
CA ALA A 286 22.83 -6.30 31.92
C ALA A 286 23.64 -4.99 31.95
N VAL A 287 23.03 -3.88 32.39
CA VAL A 287 23.63 -2.53 32.31
C VAL A 287 24.91 -2.38 33.13
N ASP A 288 25.00 -3.07 34.26
CA ASP A 288 26.19 -3.12 35.13
C ASP A 288 27.43 -3.70 34.42
N GLY A 289 27.23 -4.32 33.26
CA GLY A 289 28.29 -4.84 32.41
C GLY A 289 28.85 -6.18 32.87
N PRO A 290 29.84 -6.70 32.12
CA PRO A 290 30.39 -8.02 32.39
C PRO A 290 31.27 -8.05 33.64
N PRO A 291 31.34 -9.19 34.36
CA PRO A 291 32.30 -9.42 35.43
C PRO A 291 33.75 -9.16 35.01
N GLU A 292 34.60 -8.84 35.99
CA GLU A 292 36.04 -8.65 35.76
C GLU A 292 36.66 -9.86 35.05
N GLY A 293 37.43 -9.59 33.98
CA GLY A 293 38.14 -10.60 33.20
C GLY A 293 37.40 -11.08 31.94
N ILE A 294 36.13 -10.72 31.76
CA ILE A 294 35.40 -10.97 30.50
C ILE A 294 35.59 -9.77 29.58
N GLU A 295 36.22 -9.99 28.42
CA GLU A 295 36.41 -8.95 27.42
C GLU A 295 35.19 -8.84 26.49
N VAL A 296 34.72 -7.60 26.29
CA VAL A 296 33.61 -7.28 25.38
C VAL A 296 34.02 -6.28 24.31
N GLY A 297 33.39 -6.38 23.15
CA GLY A 297 33.62 -5.54 22.00
C GLY A 297 33.32 -4.05 22.25
N PRO A 298 33.84 -3.17 21.37
CA PRO A 298 33.63 -1.73 21.50
C PRO A 298 32.16 -1.33 21.36
N ALA A 299 31.37 -2.03 20.53
CA ALA A 299 29.96 -1.73 20.32
C ALA A 299 29.15 -1.92 21.61
N LEU A 300 29.31 -3.06 22.29
CA LEU A 300 28.64 -3.33 23.56
C LEU A 300 29.08 -2.35 24.66
N ARG A 301 30.37 -2.03 24.77
CA ARG A 301 30.86 -1.05 25.75
C ARG A 301 30.25 0.34 25.56
N ILE A 302 30.08 0.78 24.31
CA ILE A 302 29.44 2.06 24.01
C ILE A 302 27.95 2.00 24.37
N ALA A 303 27.26 0.92 23.98
CA ALA A 303 25.84 0.74 24.28
C ALA A 303 25.57 0.74 25.80
N LEU A 304 26.31 -0.06 26.57
CA LEU A 304 26.17 -0.12 28.03
C LEU A 304 26.32 1.26 28.68
N ARG A 305 27.39 2.00 28.32
CA ARG A 305 27.62 3.36 28.83
C ARG A 305 26.52 4.34 28.45
N GLU A 306 26.01 4.28 27.22
CA GLU A 306 24.91 5.16 26.78
C GLU A 306 23.59 4.81 27.49
N CYS A 307 23.37 3.53 27.80
CA CYS A 307 22.17 3.08 28.49
C CYS A 307 22.21 3.31 30.00
N GLU A 308 23.37 3.22 30.64
CA GLU A 308 23.58 3.67 32.03
C GLU A 308 23.20 5.15 32.16
N ALA A 309 23.74 6.02 31.29
CA ALA A 309 23.40 7.44 31.27
C ALA A 309 21.91 7.71 30.96
N TRP A 310 21.27 6.84 30.17
CA TRP A 310 19.84 6.94 29.89
C TRP A 310 18.99 6.60 31.11
N LEU A 311 19.32 5.50 31.84
CA LEU A 311 18.62 5.08 33.06
C LEU A 311 18.75 6.11 34.19
N ASP A 312 19.95 6.68 34.38
CA ASP A 312 20.18 7.77 35.35
C ASP A 312 19.23 8.96 35.13
N THR A 313 18.82 9.20 33.88
CA THR A 313 17.90 10.31 33.55
C THR A 313 16.47 10.05 34.02
N PHE A 314 16.07 8.78 34.20
CA PHE A 314 14.72 8.42 34.66
C PHE A 314 14.63 8.32 36.18
N GLU A 315 15.70 7.92 36.87
CA GLU A 315 15.72 7.84 38.33
C GLU A 315 15.55 9.21 39.00
N ASP A 316 16.01 10.29 38.35
CA ASP A 316 15.88 11.65 38.86
C ASP A 316 14.45 12.25 38.72
N ASP A 317 13.61 11.73 37.81
CA ASP A 317 12.25 12.26 37.53
C ASP A 317 11.17 11.63 38.43
N GLU A 318 11.41 10.43 38.99
CA GLU A 318 10.49 9.80 39.97
C GLU A 318 10.56 10.43 41.38
N GLY A 319 11.47 11.38 41.61
CA GLY A 319 11.69 12.05 42.90
C GLY A 319 11.05 13.43 43.07
N GLU A 320 10.46 14.04 42.03
CA GLU A 320 9.67 15.27 42.17
C GLU A 320 8.27 14.93 42.70
N ASP A 321 8.22 14.81 44.02
CA ASP A 321 7.04 14.67 44.85
C ASP A 321 5.99 15.75 44.53
N TRP A 322 5.00 15.40 43.69
CA TRP A 322 3.83 16.23 43.40
C TRP A 322 2.85 16.32 44.59
N GLU A 323 3.20 15.79 45.79
CA GLU A 323 2.31 15.78 46.96
C GLU A 323 2.01 17.16 47.59
N ASP A 324 2.70 18.24 47.21
CA ASP A 324 2.47 19.58 47.81
C ASP A 324 1.69 20.58 46.94
N ALA A 325 1.07 20.15 45.83
CA ALA A 325 0.11 21.00 45.12
C ALA A 325 -1.29 20.96 45.77
N GLU A 326 -1.41 21.47 47.00
CA GLU A 326 -2.70 21.79 47.61
C GLU A 326 -3.50 22.72 46.65
N PRO A 327 -4.75 22.36 46.29
CA PRO A 327 -5.60 23.25 45.50
C PRO A 327 -6.16 24.37 46.39
N GLU A 328 -5.37 25.40 46.66
CA GLU A 328 -5.84 26.64 47.31
C GLU A 328 -6.59 27.54 46.31
N ALA A 329 -7.77 27.12 45.82
CA ALA A 329 -8.71 28.03 45.15
C ALA A 329 -10.13 27.45 44.96
N ALA A 330 -10.96 27.47 46.01
CA ALA A 330 -12.42 27.44 45.82
C ALA A 330 -13.20 28.05 47.00
N GLN A 331 -12.98 29.33 47.33
CA GLN A 331 -13.93 30.12 48.12
C GLN A 331 -13.91 31.60 47.69
N ALA A 332 -14.65 31.93 46.63
CA ALA A 332 -15.15 33.29 46.38
C ALA A 332 -16.25 33.28 45.29
N ALA A 333 -17.47 32.88 45.66
CA ALA A 333 -18.68 33.25 44.91
C ALA A 333 -19.90 33.21 45.83
N SER A 334 -20.05 34.25 46.64
CA SER A 334 -21.34 34.66 47.23
C SER A 334 -21.37 36.18 47.28
N ALA A 335 -21.85 36.78 46.19
CA ALA A 335 -22.37 38.14 46.09
C ALA A 335 -23.12 38.29 44.75
#